data_AF-A0A843G8M6-F1
#
_entry.id   AF-A0A843G8M6-F1
#
_cell.length_a   1.000
_cell.length_b   1.000
_cell.length_c   1.000
_cell.angle_alpha   90.00
_cell.angle_beta   90.00
_cell.angle_gamma   90.00
#
_symmetry.space_group_name_H-M   'P 1'
#
loop_
_entity.id
_entity.type
_entity.pdbx_description
1 polymer ?
#
loop_
_entity_poly.entity_id
_entity_poly.type
_entity_poly.pdbx_seq_one_letter_code
_entity_poly.pdbx_strand_id
1 'polypeptide(L)'
;MNRKIGKYIPFGIIMIIFGSLLFFLSGIDQFIRPFTQPILMGSSKGKDILFFVVFGITILLSTIGDNKRIHNHFMNLNIPKVLKDNDFYLKLSLVLFLFIAIMGLIVEVYLRSTLGLDWNTILVIMNPTMTSTSILHSHLYKAIFGIILGSLLSYIPAGIHTGSSLSAYTPSIIYVLFIFIPIIYIAMVLSLQRRKMISRVLLAFTSTLGIIGIMDGGLFGTPAIAGIYGMLIIMFNGNILDGFSDYFSRKEERDVVKSEISDKVSKNKESKIRLSKKFIPHIALILI
;
A
#
# COMPACT_ATOMS: atom_id res chain seq x y z
N MET A 1 -17.54 -3.45 -28.32
CA MET A 1 -16.47 -3.01 -27.38
C MET A 1 -17.01 -3.14 -25.96
N ASN A 2 -16.36 -3.94 -25.11
CA ASN A 2 -16.92 -4.46 -23.85
C ASN A 2 -17.16 -3.36 -22.79
N ARG A 3 -18.42 -3.05 -22.47
CA ARG A 3 -18.87 -2.07 -21.44
C ARG A 3 -18.37 -2.33 -19.99
N LYS A 4 -17.57 -3.38 -19.76
CA LYS A 4 -17.07 -3.75 -18.41
C LYS A 4 -15.76 -3.05 -17.99
N ILE A 5 -15.02 -2.46 -18.93
CA ILE A 5 -13.73 -1.78 -18.65
C ILE A 5 -13.94 -0.38 -18.01
N GLY A 6 -15.14 0.21 -18.12
CA GLY A 6 -15.34 1.65 -17.90
C GLY A 6 -15.69 2.13 -16.48
N LYS A 7 -15.88 1.25 -15.47
CA LYS A 7 -16.38 1.72 -14.15
C LYS A 7 -15.28 2.27 -13.23
N TYR A 8 -14.07 1.74 -13.31
CA TYR A 8 -12.97 2.13 -12.41
C TYR A 8 -12.11 3.25 -12.98
N ILE A 9 -12.08 3.38 -14.31
CA ILE A 9 -11.25 4.37 -15.00
C ILE A 9 -11.60 5.81 -14.59
N PRO A 10 -12.89 6.22 -14.59
CA PRO A 10 -13.25 7.57 -14.16
C PRO A 10 -12.85 7.84 -12.70
N PHE A 11 -13.05 6.85 -11.81
CA PHE A 11 -12.67 6.98 -10.41
C PHE A 11 -11.15 7.17 -10.24
N GLY A 12 -10.34 6.36 -10.92
CA GLY A 12 -8.88 6.52 -10.91
C GLY A 12 -8.42 7.87 -11.44
N ILE A 13 -9.01 8.35 -12.53
CA ILE A 13 -8.72 9.68 -13.11
C ILE A 13 -9.10 10.79 -12.12
N ILE A 14 -10.28 10.72 -11.49
CA ILE A 14 -10.72 11.70 -10.50
C ILE A 14 -9.72 11.79 -9.34
N MET A 15 -9.25 10.65 -8.83
CA MET A 15 -8.27 10.63 -7.73
C MET A 15 -6.94 11.25 -8.15
N ILE A 16 -6.46 11.01 -9.37
CA ILE A 16 -5.24 11.64 -9.89
C ILE A 16 -5.42 13.15 -10.03
N ILE A 17 -6.52 13.60 -10.64
CA ILE A 17 -6.83 15.03 -10.78
C ILE A 17 -6.87 15.69 -9.40
N PHE A 18 -7.52 15.04 -8.42
CA PHE A 18 -7.61 15.55 -7.07
C PHE A 18 -6.25 15.67 -6.38
N GLY A 19 -5.39 14.65 -6.52
CA GLY A 19 -4.01 14.70 -6.03
C GLY A 19 -3.16 15.79 -6.70
N SER A 20 -3.34 15.99 -8.01
CA SER A 20 -2.69 17.09 -8.73
C SER A 20 -3.20 18.46 -8.28
N LEU A 21 -4.51 18.61 -8.06
CA LEU A 21 -5.09 19.85 -7.53
C LEU A 21 -4.51 20.18 -6.15
N LEU A 22 -4.34 19.20 -5.27
CA LEU A 22 -3.68 19.40 -3.98
C LEU A 22 -2.28 19.96 -4.11
N PHE A 23 -1.51 19.46 -5.09
CA PHE A 23 -0.16 19.98 -5.34
C PHE A 23 -0.17 21.49 -5.62
N PHE A 24 -1.10 21.98 -6.44
CA PHE A 24 -1.18 23.39 -6.85
C PHE A 24 -1.98 24.28 -5.90
N LEU A 25 -2.97 23.76 -5.17
CA LEU A 25 -3.92 24.54 -4.36
C LEU A 25 -3.71 24.29 -2.86
N SER A 26 -3.09 25.23 -2.15
CA SER A 26 -2.83 25.15 -0.70
C SER A 26 -4.08 25.19 0.18
N GLY A 27 -5.20 25.76 -0.31
CA GLY A 27 -6.44 25.85 0.47
C GLY A 27 -7.18 24.53 0.67
N ILE A 28 -6.96 23.54 -0.21
CA ILE A 28 -7.67 22.25 -0.15
C ILE A 28 -7.15 21.39 1.01
N ASP A 29 -5.88 21.57 1.40
CA ASP A 29 -5.23 20.80 2.47
C ASP A 29 -6.01 20.86 3.79
N GLN A 30 -6.64 22.00 4.11
CA GLN A 30 -7.43 22.19 5.34
C GLN A 30 -8.66 21.29 5.41
N PHE A 31 -9.26 20.97 4.26
CA PHE A 31 -10.46 20.13 4.19
C PHE A 31 -10.12 18.65 4.17
N ILE A 32 -8.99 18.27 3.58
CA ILE A 32 -8.61 16.86 3.39
C ILE A 32 -7.88 16.30 4.60
N ARG A 33 -6.99 17.08 5.22
CA ARG A 33 -6.16 16.63 6.33
C ARG A 33 -6.95 15.99 7.47
N PRO A 34 -8.12 16.49 7.90
CA PRO A 34 -8.92 15.82 8.93
C PRO A 34 -9.29 14.37 8.59
N PHE A 35 -9.46 14.04 7.30
CA PHE A 35 -9.80 12.69 6.86
C PHE A 35 -8.56 11.82 6.63
N THR A 36 -7.47 12.39 6.14
CA THR A 36 -6.26 11.63 5.82
C THR A 36 -5.33 11.46 7.01
N GLN A 37 -5.31 12.39 7.97
CA GLN A 37 -4.42 12.36 9.14
C GLN A 37 -4.59 11.09 10.02
N PRO A 38 -5.80 10.58 10.30
CA PRO A 38 -5.97 9.34 11.04
C PRO A 38 -5.39 8.12 10.31
N ILE A 39 -5.36 8.17 8.98
CA ILE A 39 -4.98 7.05 8.11
C ILE A 39 -3.49 7.10 7.78
N LEU A 40 -2.94 8.30 7.57
CA LEU A 40 -1.57 8.58 7.13
C LEU A 40 -0.64 9.03 8.28
N MET A 41 -1.10 8.94 9.52
CA MET A 41 -0.38 9.24 10.78
C MET A 41 0.40 10.57 10.73
N GLY A 42 -0.27 11.67 11.08
CA GLY A 42 0.34 13.01 11.03
C GLY A 42 0.57 13.46 9.59
N SER A 43 -0.50 13.48 8.79
CA SER A 43 -0.41 13.69 7.34
C SER A 43 0.30 15.01 7.00
N SER A 44 1.21 14.93 6.03
CA SER A 44 1.83 16.09 5.39
C SER A 44 1.16 16.29 4.03
N LYS A 45 1.26 17.50 3.48
CA LYS A 45 0.74 17.78 2.13
C LYS A 45 1.25 16.76 1.11
N GLY A 46 2.54 16.40 1.21
CA GLY A 46 3.16 15.39 0.34
C GLY A 46 2.53 14.02 0.46
N LYS A 47 2.18 13.57 1.68
CA LYS A 47 1.51 12.28 1.90
C LYS A 47 0.12 12.24 1.29
N ASP A 48 -0.65 13.31 1.44
CA ASP A 48 -1.99 13.42 0.87
C ASP A 48 -1.94 13.31 -0.66
N ILE A 49 -1.06 14.09 -1.30
CA ILE A 49 -0.86 14.07 -2.75
C ILE A 49 -0.45 12.66 -3.22
N LEU A 50 0.55 12.07 -2.56
CA LEU A 50 1.06 10.74 -2.94
C LEU A 50 -0.03 9.68 -2.79
N PHE A 51 -0.83 9.75 -1.73
CA PHE A 51 -1.98 8.87 -1.53
C PHE A 51 -2.98 8.95 -2.69
N PHE A 52 -3.49 10.13 -3.02
CA PHE A 52 -4.50 10.27 -4.08
C PHE A 52 -3.97 9.88 -5.46
N VAL A 53 -2.76 10.31 -5.80
CA VAL A 53 -2.13 10.01 -7.09
C VAL A 53 -1.81 8.52 -7.21
N VAL A 54 -1.10 7.93 -6.24
CA VAL A 54 -0.72 6.51 -6.30
C VAL A 54 -1.94 5.61 -6.24
N PHE A 55 -2.94 5.93 -5.42
CA PHE A 55 -4.18 5.15 -5.37
C PHE A 55 -4.93 5.23 -6.70
N GLY A 56 -5.05 6.42 -7.30
CA GLY A 56 -5.67 6.61 -8.60
C GLY A 56 -4.96 5.84 -9.72
N ILE A 57 -3.62 5.91 -9.79
CA ILE A 57 -2.80 5.14 -10.75
C ILE A 57 -3.00 3.64 -10.52
N THR A 58 -3.00 3.19 -9.26
CA THR A 58 -3.16 1.77 -8.91
C THR A 58 -4.51 1.24 -9.40
N ILE A 59 -5.58 2.01 -9.23
CA ILE A 59 -6.91 1.65 -9.76
C ILE A 59 -6.88 1.58 -11.28
N LEU A 60 -6.28 2.55 -11.97
CA LEU A 60 -6.17 2.53 -13.44
C LEU A 60 -5.39 1.31 -13.93
N LEU A 61 -4.20 1.07 -13.38
CA LEU A 61 -3.36 -0.05 -13.77
C LEU A 61 -4.04 -1.40 -13.45
N SER A 62 -4.85 -1.49 -12.39
CA SER A 62 -5.61 -2.71 -12.09
C SER A 62 -6.58 -3.10 -13.21
N THR A 63 -7.11 -2.14 -13.97
CA THR A 63 -8.04 -2.40 -15.08
C THR A 63 -7.35 -2.97 -16.33
N ILE A 64 -6.04 -2.74 -16.48
CA ILE A 64 -5.27 -3.27 -17.62
C ILE A 64 -5.34 -4.80 -17.64
N GLY A 65 -5.35 -5.43 -16.46
CA GLY A 65 -5.47 -6.88 -16.30
C GLY A 65 -6.86 -7.46 -16.61
N ASP A 66 -7.88 -6.62 -16.79
CA ASP A 66 -9.19 -7.09 -17.25
C ASP A 66 -9.15 -7.49 -18.74
N ASN A 67 -8.13 -7.03 -19.49
CA ASN A 67 -7.86 -7.53 -20.83
C ASN A 67 -7.24 -8.93 -20.78
N LYS A 68 -7.96 -9.92 -21.36
CA LYS A 68 -7.53 -11.32 -21.37
C LYS A 68 -6.14 -11.53 -21.97
N ARG A 69 -5.79 -10.81 -23.04
CA ARG A 69 -4.49 -10.96 -23.71
C ARG A 69 -3.33 -10.51 -22.81
N ILE A 70 -3.47 -9.33 -22.20
CA ILE A 70 -2.43 -8.74 -21.35
C ILE A 70 -2.24 -9.58 -20.10
N HIS A 71 -3.33 -9.97 -19.45
CA HIS A 71 -3.27 -10.82 -18.27
C HIS A 71 -2.62 -12.18 -18.56
N ASN A 72 -2.99 -12.82 -19.68
CA ASN A 72 -2.38 -14.10 -20.05
C ASN A 72 -0.88 -13.94 -20.33
N HIS A 73 -0.44 -12.81 -20.89
CA HIS A 73 0.99 -12.54 -21.10
C HIS A 73 1.76 -12.49 -19.77
N PHE A 74 1.26 -11.72 -18.79
CA PHE A 74 1.89 -11.64 -17.46
C PHE A 74 1.79 -12.96 -16.68
N MET A 75 0.71 -13.71 -16.85
CA MET A 75 0.57 -15.02 -16.21
C MET A 75 1.43 -16.09 -16.87
N ASN A 76 1.77 -15.97 -18.16
CA ASN A 76 2.58 -16.95 -18.90
C ASN A 76 4.09 -16.73 -18.76
N LEU A 77 4.53 -15.81 -17.90
CA LEU A 77 5.93 -15.76 -17.48
C LEU A 77 6.36 -17.14 -16.92
N ASN A 78 7.62 -17.52 -17.16
CA ASN A 78 8.23 -18.79 -16.75
C ASN A 78 8.37 -18.87 -15.21
N ILE A 79 7.24 -18.86 -14.51
CA ILE A 79 7.14 -19.05 -13.08
C ILE A 79 6.87 -20.54 -12.85
N PRO A 80 7.61 -21.20 -11.94
CA PRO A 80 7.38 -22.60 -11.61
C PRO A 80 5.90 -22.84 -11.25
N LYS A 81 5.27 -23.86 -11.82
CA LYS A 81 3.85 -24.18 -11.58
C LYS A 81 3.52 -24.36 -10.10
N VAL A 82 4.50 -24.79 -9.29
CA VAL A 82 4.39 -24.96 -7.84
C VAL A 82 4.12 -23.63 -7.12
N LEU A 83 4.59 -22.51 -7.67
CA LEU A 83 4.42 -21.17 -7.10
C LEU A 83 3.18 -20.44 -7.64
N LYS A 84 2.59 -20.92 -8.74
CA LYS A 84 1.54 -20.24 -9.50
C LYS A 84 0.14 -20.48 -8.89
N ASP A 85 -0.07 -19.94 -7.70
CA ASP A 85 -1.38 -19.83 -7.05
C ASP A 85 -2.13 -18.57 -7.52
N ASN A 86 -3.46 -18.55 -7.41
CA ASN A 86 -4.31 -17.39 -7.73
C ASN A 86 -3.90 -16.14 -6.93
N ASP A 87 -3.36 -16.35 -5.71
CA ASP A 87 -2.86 -15.28 -4.84
C ASP A 87 -1.33 -15.14 -4.87
N PHE A 88 -0.63 -15.71 -5.85
CA PHE A 88 0.83 -15.65 -5.93
C PHE A 88 1.38 -14.22 -5.82
N TYR A 89 0.85 -13.29 -6.63
CA TYR A 89 1.32 -11.90 -6.62
C TYR A 89 1.02 -11.17 -5.30
N LEU A 90 -0.08 -11.53 -4.62
CA LEU A 90 -0.43 -10.98 -3.31
C LEU A 90 0.51 -11.50 -2.21
N LYS A 91 0.84 -12.79 -2.26
CA LYS A 91 1.84 -13.39 -1.35
C LYS A 91 3.22 -12.81 -1.62
N LEU A 92 3.60 -12.66 -2.89
CA LEU A 92 4.86 -12.06 -3.29
C LEU A 92 4.96 -10.61 -2.79
N SER A 93 3.91 -9.80 -2.99
CA SER A 93 3.90 -8.42 -2.49
C SER A 93 4.04 -8.37 -0.98
N LEU A 94 3.34 -9.24 -0.23
CA LEU A 94 3.46 -9.30 1.23
C LEU A 94 4.86 -9.71 1.70
N VAL A 95 5.46 -10.73 1.07
CA VAL A 95 6.82 -11.19 1.41
C VAL A 95 7.85 -10.09 1.12
N LEU A 96 7.80 -9.47 -0.06
CA LEU A 96 8.71 -8.38 -0.41
C LEU A 96 8.50 -7.16 0.50
N PHE A 97 7.25 -6.85 0.84
CA PHE A 97 6.90 -5.78 1.79
C PHE A 97 7.54 -6.00 3.16
N LEU A 98 7.35 -7.18 3.74
CA LEU A 98 7.93 -7.53 5.04
C LEU A 98 9.47 -7.53 4.96
N PHE A 99 10.04 -8.04 3.86
CA PHE A 99 11.48 -8.00 3.63
C PHE A 99 12.03 -6.57 3.67
N ILE A 100 11.45 -5.63 2.90
CA ILE A 100 11.89 -4.22 2.93
C ILE A 100 11.68 -3.64 4.33
N ALA A 101 10.53 -3.87 4.96
CA ALA A 101 10.24 -3.27 6.25
C ALA A 101 11.21 -3.73 7.35
N ILE A 102 11.57 -5.01 7.37
CA ILE A 102 12.59 -5.57 8.27
C ILE A 102 13.98 -5.03 7.93
N MET A 103 14.33 -4.96 6.64
CA MET A 103 15.61 -4.38 6.22
C MET A 103 15.71 -2.90 6.62
N GLY A 104 14.63 -2.13 6.50
CA GLY A 104 14.57 -0.75 6.98
C GLY A 104 14.87 -0.63 8.48
N LEU A 105 14.35 -1.55 9.31
CA LEU A 105 14.68 -1.62 10.73
C LEU A 105 16.15 -1.97 10.96
N ILE A 106 16.69 -2.94 10.23
CA ILE A 106 18.12 -3.32 10.33
C ILE A 106 19.01 -2.12 9.97
N VAL A 107 18.67 -1.38 8.92
CA VAL A 107 19.42 -0.18 8.51
C VAL A 107 19.30 0.95 9.54
N GLU A 108 18.13 1.14 10.16
CA GLU A 108 17.94 2.08 11.26
C GLU A 108 18.81 1.72 12.48
N VAL A 109 18.88 0.44 12.83
CA VAL A 109 19.75 -0.08 13.90
C VAL A 109 21.22 0.15 13.54
N TYR A 110 21.61 -0.13 12.31
CA TYR A 110 22.97 0.11 11.84
C TYR A 110 23.34 1.59 11.92
N LEU A 111 22.47 2.49 11.44
CA LEU A 111 22.66 3.93 11.55
C LEU A 111 22.89 4.37 13.00
N ARG A 112 22.06 3.88 13.92
CA ARG A 112 22.19 4.19 15.36
C ARG A 112 23.50 3.72 15.94
N SER A 113 23.91 2.50 15.61
CA SER A 113 25.20 1.96 16.02
C SER A 113 26.36 2.82 15.49
N THR A 114 26.28 3.33 14.26
CA THR A 114 27.34 4.18 13.69
C THR A 114 27.40 5.57 14.35
N LEU A 115 26.28 6.07 14.85
CA LEU A 115 26.19 7.38 15.49
C LEU A 115 26.32 7.32 17.03
N GLY A 116 26.47 6.12 17.61
CA GLY A 116 26.53 5.93 19.06
C GLY A 116 25.23 6.28 19.79
N LEU A 117 24.08 6.08 19.14
CA LEU A 117 22.75 6.43 19.66
C LEU A 117 22.05 5.23 20.30
N ASP A 118 21.38 5.45 21.43
CA ASP A 118 20.53 4.43 22.06
C ASP A 118 19.31 4.09 21.20
N TRP A 119 18.80 2.87 21.33
CA TRP A 119 17.68 2.33 20.54
C TRP A 119 16.38 3.11 20.72
N ASN A 120 16.15 3.68 21.91
CA ASN A 120 14.92 4.40 22.26
C ASN A 120 14.98 5.91 22.00
N THR A 121 16.07 6.42 21.40
CA THR A 121 16.22 7.85 21.12
C THR A 121 15.60 8.23 19.79
N ILE A 122 15.10 9.46 19.68
CA ILE A 122 14.70 10.03 18.39
C ILE A 122 15.88 10.84 17.87
N LEU A 123 16.42 10.45 16.72
CA LEU A 123 17.43 11.26 16.03
C LEU A 123 16.72 12.42 15.35
N VAL A 124 17.16 13.65 15.59
CA VAL A 124 16.63 14.86 14.94
C VAL A 124 17.77 15.61 14.25
N ILE A 125 17.64 15.84 12.95
CA ILE A 125 18.57 16.64 12.16
C ILE A 125 17.88 17.95 11.83
N MET A 126 18.52 19.05 12.21
CA MET A 126 17.93 20.40 12.09
C MET A 126 18.16 21.05 10.72
N ASN A 127 19.29 20.75 10.07
CA ASN A 127 19.73 21.40 8.83
C ASN A 127 19.72 20.45 7.63
N PRO A 128 19.28 20.88 6.44
CA PRO A 128 18.68 22.18 6.10
C PRO A 128 17.22 22.35 6.57
N THR A 129 16.52 21.25 6.88
CA THR A 129 15.16 21.27 7.46
C THR A 129 15.01 20.20 8.53
N MET A 130 14.16 20.44 9.53
CA MET A 130 13.94 19.48 10.61
C MET A 130 13.43 18.14 10.07
N THR A 131 14.20 17.07 10.29
CA THR A 131 13.83 15.69 9.95
C THR A 131 14.21 14.79 11.12
N SER A 132 13.31 13.89 11.51
CA SER A 132 13.57 12.93 12.58
C SER A 132 13.56 11.48 12.08
N THR A 133 14.20 10.57 12.78
CA THR A 133 14.09 9.13 12.52
C THR A 133 14.18 8.35 13.82
N SER A 134 13.39 7.28 13.92
CA SER A 134 13.34 6.37 15.05
C SER A 134 13.08 4.94 14.62
N ILE A 135 13.34 3.98 15.52
CA ILE A 135 13.00 2.57 15.30
C ILE A 135 11.49 2.40 15.06
N LEU A 136 10.66 3.15 15.80
CA LEU A 136 9.20 3.11 15.67
C LEU A 136 8.69 3.91 14.47
N HIS A 137 9.44 4.92 14.03
CA HIS A 137 9.05 5.80 12.93
C HIS A 137 10.28 6.24 12.14
N SER A 138 10.62 5.49 11.10
CA SER A 138 11.83 5.71 10.30
C SER A 138 11.54 6.54 9.04
N HIS A 139 12.46 7.47 8.74
CA HIS A 139 12.41 8.32 7.54
C HIS A 139 13.55 8.03 6.55
N LEU A 140 14.24 6.88 6.69
CA LEU A 140 15.39 6.56 5.82
C LEU A 140 15.00 6.40 4.35
N TYR A 141 13.91 5.69 4.05
CA TYR A 141 13.40 5.57 2.67
C TYR A 141 12.86 6.90 2.14
N LYS A 142 12.23 7.70 2.99
CA LYS A 142 11.77 9.05 2.66
C LYS A 142 12.92 9.94 2.20
N ALA A 143 14.06 9.89 2.89
CA ALA A 143 15.23 10.70 2.56
C ALA A 143 15.72 10.42 1.13
N ILE A 144 15.76 9.15 0.72
CA ILE A 144 16.12 8.75 -0.65
C ILE A 144 15.08 9.22 -1.65
N PHE A 145 13.80 9.05 -1.35
CA PHE A 145 12.74 9.55 -2.20
C PHE A 145 12.83 11.08 -2.36
N GLY A 146 13.18 11.80 -1.29
CA GLY A 146 13.44 13.23 -1.31
C GLY A 146 14.56 13.65 -2.24
N ILE A 147 15.68 12.90 -2.27
CA ILE A 147 16.78 13.12 -3.23
C ILE A 147 16.29 12.92 -4.67
N ILE A 148 15.57 11.82 -4.93
CA ILE A 148 15.03 11.51 -6.27
C ILE A 148 14.07 12.63 -6.71
N LEU A 149 13.17 13.05 -5.83
CA LEU A 149 12.25 14.17 -6.12
C LEU A 149 13.01 15.47 -6.41
N GLY A 150 14.02 15.81 -5.61
CA GLY A 150 14.84 17.00 -5.83
C GLY A 150 15.63 16.97 -7.14
N SER A 151 15.94 15.78 -7.67
CA SER A 151 16.58 15.62 -8.98
C SER A 151 15.60 15.71 -10.16
N LEU A 152 14.33 15.34 -9.94
CA LEU A 152 13.29 15.30 -11.00
C LEU A 152 12.47 16.59 -11.09
N LEU A 153 12.26 17.26 -9.96
CA LEU A 153 11.40 18.44 -9.85
C LEU A 153 12.26 19.68 -9.63
N SER A 154 12.04 20.71 -10.45
CA SER A 154 12.67 22.02 -10.30
C SER A 154 12.16 22.81 -9.08
N TYR A 155 10.94 22.50 -8.61
CA TYR A 155 10.32 23.15 -7.47
C TYR A 155 9.50 22.16 -6.63
N ILE A 156 9.72 22.19 -5.32
CA ILE A 156 8.95 21.42 -4.33
C ILE A 156 8.19 22.43 -3.45
N PRO A 157 6.84 22.41 -3.45
CA PRO A 157 6.03 23.33 -2.66
C PRO A 157 6.35 23.30 -1.15
N ALA A 158 6.29 24.48 -0.52
CA ALA A 158 6.35 24.61 0.92
C ALA A 158 5.23 23.77 1.58
N GLY A 159 5.58 22.91 2.53
CA GLY A 159 4.66 21.95 3.18
C GLY A 159 4.84 20.49 2.74
N ILE A 160 5.69 20.21 1.74
CA ILE A 160 6.15 18.86 1.43
C ILE A 160 7.48 18.61 2.16
N HIS A 161 7.46 17.72 3.15
CA HIS A 161 8.67 17.30 3.85
C HIS A 161 9.32 16.15 3.08
N THR A 162 10.49 16.38 2.52
CA THR A 162 11.24 15.39 1.72
C THR A 162 12.21 14.56 2.55
N GLY A 163 12.49 14.95 3.80
CA GLY A 163 13.44 14.25 4.66
C GLY A 163 14.89 14.31 4.16
N SER A 164 15.21 15.21 3.23
CA SER A 164 16.52 15.29 2.58
C SER A 164 17.66 15.54 3.56
N SER A 165 17.41 16.17 4.69
CA SER A 165 18.41 16.40 5.75
C SER A 165 19.02 15.10 6.30
N LEU A 166 18.25 14.01 6.32
CA LEU A 166 18.72 12.71 6.80
C LEU A 166 19.67 12.02 5.81
N SER A 167 19.61 12.39 4.52
CA SER A 167 20.35 11.72 3.45
C SER A 167 21.87 11.68 3.65
N ALA A 168 22.45 12.69 4.30
CA ALA A 168 23.88 12.76 4.58
C ALA A 168 24.36 11.65 5.53
N TYR A 169 23.46 11.12 6.36
CA TYR A 169 23.74 10.07 7.33
C TYR A 169 23.21 8.71 6.88
N THR A 170 22.36 8.67 5.83
CA THR A 170 21.70 7.44 5.44
C THR A 170 22.69 6.44 4.85
N PRO A 171 22.77 5.20 5.37
CA PRO A 171 23.66 4.17 4.85
C PRO A 171 23.38 3.83 3.38
N SER A 172 24.41 3.67 2.56
CA SER A 172 24.29 3.45 1.09
C SER A 172 23.46 2.22 0.69
N ILE A 173 23.35 1.22 1.57
CA ILE A 173 22.50 0.04 1.36
C ILE A 173 21.01 0.39 1.14
N ILE A 174 20.53 1.51 1.69
CA ILE A 174 19.15 1.96 1.52
C ILE A 174 18.80 2.18 0.04
N TYR A 175 19.77 2.61 -0.78
CA TYR A 175 19.54 2.94 -2.20
C TYR A 175 19.22 1.67 -2.99
N VAL A 176 19.92 0.57 -2.65
CA VAL A 176 19.65 -0.75 -3.23
C VAL A 176 18.29 -1.26 -2.77
N LEU A 177 17.96 -1.10 -1.48
CA LEU A 177 16.65 -1.50 -0.94
C LEU A 177 15.50 -0.70 -1.56
N PHE A 178 15.73 0.57 -1.92
CA PHE A 178 14.72 1.43 -2.54
C PHE A 178 14.24 0.88 -3.90
N ILE A 179 15.07 0.13 -4.65
CA ILE A 179 14.69 -0.52 -5.91
C ILE A 179 13.58 -1.55 -5.71
N PHE A 180 13.45 -2.15 -4.53
CA PHE A 180 12.38 -3.11 -4.27
C PHE A 180 11.01 -2.44 -4.13
N ILE A 181 10.91 -1.14 -3.82
CA ILE A 181 9.64 -0.41 -3.73
C ILE A 181 8.84 -0.45 -5.05
N PRO A 182 9.40 -0.09 -6.22
CA PRO A 182 8.68 -0.22 -7.48
C PRO A 182 8.38 -1.68 -7.84
N ILE A 183 9.23 -2.64 -7.45
CA ILE A 183 8.96 -4.07 -7.67
C ILE A 183 7.74 -4.52 -6.86
N ILE A 184 7.65 -4.13 -5.58
CA ILE A 184 6.48 -4.36 -4.74
C ILE A 184 5.24 -3.73 -5.37
N TYR A 185 5.35 -2.48 -5.83
CA TYR A 185 4.24 -1.79 -6.46
C TYR A 185 3.70 -2.55 -7.67
N ILE A 186 4.58 -3.04 -8.55
CA ILE A 186 4.20 -3.86 -9.70
C ILE A 186 3.53 -5.16 -9.24
N ALA A 187 4.08 -5.86 -8.25
CA ALA A 187 3.47 -7.07 -7.70
C ALA A 187 2.06 -6.79 -7.11
N MET A 188 1.89 -5.67 -6.41
CA MET A 188 0.59 -5.24 -5.87
C MET A 188 -0.41 -4.95 -7.00
N VAL A 189 -0.01 -4.23 -8.04
CA VAL A 189 -0.85 -3.97 -9.22
C VAL A 189 -1.26 -5.27 -9.91
N LEU A 190 -0.34 -6.21 -10.09
CA LEU A 190 -0.64 -7.53 -10.65
C LEU A 190 -1.59 -8.33 -9.76
N SER A 191 -1.45 -8.22 -8.44
CA SER A 191 -2.33 -8.88 -7.47
C SER A 191 -3.78 -8.38 -7.51
N LEU A 192 -4.02 -7.15 -7.98
CA LEU A 192 -5.35 -6.53 -8.08
C LEU A 192 -6.13 -6.96 -9.31
N GLN A 193 -5.44 -7.44 -10.34
CA GLN A 193 -6.04 -7.78 -11.62
C GLN A 193 -7.11 -8.86 -11.45
N ARG A 194 -8.24 -8.70 -12.14
CA ARG A 194 -9.38 -9.65 -12.13
C ARG A 194 -10.03 -9.92 -10.76
N ARG A 195 -9.68 -9.20 -9.69
CA ARG A 195 -10.46 -9.21 -8.44
C ARG A 195 -11.78 -8.47 -8.61
N LYS A 196 -12.79 -8.82 -7.81
CA LYS A 196 -14.09 -8.12 -7.78
C LYS A 196 -13.98 -6.75 -7.14
N MET A 197 -15.03 -5.93 -7.28
CA MET A 197 -15.03 -4.51 -6.95
C MET A 197 -14.51 -4.21 -5.55
N ILE A 198 -15.13 -4.80 -4.52
CA ILE A 198 -14.80 -4.50 -3.12
C ILE A 198 -13.37 -4.93 -2.80
N SER A 199 -13.00 -6.16 -3.14
CA SER A 199 -11.65 -6.70 -2.91
C SER A 199 -10.59 -5.88 -3.66
N ARG A 200 -10.88 -5.45 -4.88
CA ARG A 200 -9.97 -4.63 -5.70
C ARG A 200 -9.77 -3.24 -5.09
N VAL A 201 -10.85 -2.54 -4.74
CA VAL A 201 -10.76 -1.19 -4.15
C VAL A 201 -10.10 -1.23 -2.78
N LEU A 202 -10.48 -2.18 -1.92
CA LEU A 202 -9.91 -2.33 -0.59
C LEU A 202 -8.42 -2.66 -0.65
N LEU A 203 -8.02 -3.61 -1.50
CA LEU A 203 -6.62 -3.97 -1.66
C LEU A 203 -5.82 -2.81 -2.26
N ALA A 204 -6.36 -2.08 -3.24
CA ALA A 204 -5.66 -0.94 -3.83
C ALA A 204 -5.46 0.18 -2.79
N PHE A 205 -6.47 0.44 -1.97
CA PHE A 205 -6.43 1.42 -0.90
C PHE A 205 -5.38 1.05 0.14
N THR A 206 -5.47 -0.15 0.71
CA THR A 206 -4.54 -0.63 1.74
C THR A 206 -3.12 -0.80 1.21
N SER A 207 -2.93 -1.27 -0.02
CA SER A 207 -1.61 -1.37 -0.66
C SER A 207 -0.95 0.00 -0.83
N THR A 208 -1.73 1.01 -1.20
CA THR A 208 -1.22 2.39 -1.30
C THR A 208 -0.79 2.92 0.07
N LEU A 209 -1.59 2.68 1.11
CA LEU A 209 -1.21 3.01 2.49
C LEU A 209 0.06 2.28 2.92
N GLY A 210 0.19 1.00 2.58
CA GLY A 210 1.36 0.21 2.88
C GLY A 210 2.63 0.81 2.28
N ILE A 211 2.61 1.12 0.98
CA ILE A 211 3.78 1.71 0.29
C ILE A 211 4.15 3.05 0.92
N ILE A 212 3.16 3.92 1.18
CA ILE A 212 3.38 5.19 1.86
C ILE A 212 3.94 4.97 3.26
N GLY A 213 3.45 3.97 4.00
CA GLY A 213 3.90 3.64 5.34
C GLY A 213 5.36 3.18 5.37
N ILE A 214 5.77 2.31 4.45
CA ILE A 214 7.18 1.92 4.32
C ILE A 214 8.05 3.15 4.03
N MET A 215 7.60 4.02 3.12
CA MET A 215 8.35 5.21 2.73
C MET A 215 8.42 6.26 3.85
N ASP A 216 7.31 6.49 4.55
CA ASP A 216 7.10 7.61 5.50
C ASP A 216 6.52 7.12 6.83
N GLY A 217 7.26 6.24 7.52
CA GLY A 217 6.92 5.77 8.86
C GLY A 217 7.47 4.39 9.26
N GLY A 218 8.02 3.62 8.33
CA GLY A 218 8.59 2.31 8.61
C GLY A 218 7.54 1.26 8.99
N LEU A 219 7.98 0.11 9.50
CA LEU A 219 7.13 -1.06 9.77
C LEU A 219 5.99 -0.77 10.75
N PHE A 220 6.27 0.01 11.81
CA PHE A 220 5.34 0.27 12.90
C PHE A 220 4.42 1.48 12.66
N GLY A 221 4.55 2.15 11.52
CA GLY A 221 3.63 3.22 11.16
C GLY A 221 2.23 2.67 10.87
N THR A 222 1.18 3.36 11.34
CA THR A 222 -0.22 3.03 11.04
C THR A 222 -0.48 2.71 9.55
N PRO A 223 0.07 3.46 8.57
CA PRO A 223 -0.17 3.17 7.16
C PRO A 223 0.46 1.84 6.70
N ALA A 224 1.64 1.50 7.23
CA ALA A 224 2.33 0.25 6.91
C ALA A 224 1.55 -0.96 7.44
N ILE A 225 1.09 -0.86 8.70
CA ILE A 225 0.25 -1.87 9.34
C ILE A 225 -1.07 -2.03 8.60
N ALA A 226 -1.72 -0.93 8.20
CA ALA A 226 -2.94 -0.97 7.40
C ALA A 226 -2.72 -1.69 6.05
N GLY A 227 -1.55 -1.52 5.44
CA GLY A 227 -1.15 -2.26 4.24
C GLY A 227 -1.01 -3.76 4.46
N ILE A 228 -0.26 -4.17 5.50
CA ILE A 228 -0.11 -5.58 5.88
C ILE A 228 -1.49 -6.20 6.16
N TYR A 229 -2.28 -5.53 7.00
CA TYR A 229 -3.60 -5.98 7.40
C TYR A 229 -4.55 -6.14 6.20
N GLY A 230 -4.55 -5.17 5.28
CA GLY A 230 -5.33 -5.24 4.05
C GLY A 230 -4.95 -6.43 3.16
N MET A 231 -3.65 -6.68 2.99
CA MET A 231 -3.17 -7.85 2.25
C MET A 231 -3.61 -9.16 2.93
N LEU A 232 -3.48 -9.27 4.26
CA LEU A 232 -3.90 -10.45 5.02
C LEU A 232 -5.41 -10.69 4.94
N ILE A 233 -6.24 -9.64 5.08
CA ILE A 233 -7.70 -9.76 4.93
C ILE A 233 -8.04 -10.33 3.55
N ILE A 234 -7.42 -9.84 2.49
CA ILE A 234 -7.75 -10.30 1.13
C ILE A 234 -7.28 -11.75 0.93
N MET A 235 -6.11 -12.11 1.46
CA MET A 235 -5.58 -13.48 1.40
C MET A 235 -6.48 -14.50 2.11
N PHE A 236 -7.00 -14.17 3.30
CA PHE A 236 -7.74 -15.14 4.12
C PHE A 236 -9.26 -15.01 4.01
N ASN A 237 -9.77 -13.81 3.71
CA ASN A 237 -11.20 -13.46 3.73
C ASN A 237 -11.69 -12.90 2.39
N GLY A 238 -10.88 -12.93 1.33
CA GLY A 238 -11.25 -12.40 0.00
C GLY A 238 -12.56 -12.97 -0.56
N ASN A 239 -12.85 -14.25 -0.34
CA ASN A 239 -14.10 -14.87 -0.79
C ASN A 239 -15.36 -14.23 -0.16
N ILE A 240 -15.26 -13.74 1.08
CA ILE A 240 -16.37 -13.07 1.77
C ILE A 240 -16.58 -11.68 1.16
N LEU A 241 -15.49 -10.94 0.93
CA LEU A 241 -15.52 -9.63 0.29
C LEU A 241 -16.06 -9.69 -1.14
N ASP A 242 -15.69 -10.75 -1.87
CA ASP A 242 -16.22 -11.03 -3.19
C ASP A 242 -17.71 -11.36 -3.15
N GLY A 243 -18.21 -12.00 -2.09
CA GLY A 243 -19.64 -12.22 -1.85
C GLY A 243 -20.40 -10.89 -1.64
N PHE A 244 -19.86 -9.99 -0.82
CA PHE A 244 -20.42 -8.64 -0.69
C PHE A 244 -20.43 -7.90 -2.04
N SER A 245 -19.38 -8.03 -2.84
CA SER A 245 -19.31 -7.41 -4.16
C SER A 245 -20.43 -7.90 -5.08
N ASP A 246 -20.77 -9.18 -5.02
CA ASP A 246 -21.89 -9.75 -5.79
C ASP A 246 -23.22 -9.18 -5.32
N TYR A 247 -23.44 -9.08 -4.00
CA TYR A 247 -24.65 -8.53 -3.39
C TYR A 247 -24.93 -7.08 -3.80
N PHE A 248 -23.91 -6.23 -3.82
CA PHE A 248 -24.06 -4.83 -4.25
C PHE A 248 -24.26 -4.70 -5.77
N SER A 249 -23.73 -5.65 -6.55
CA SER A 249 -23.79 -5.58 -8.03
C SER A 249 -25.07 -6.17 -8.61
N ARG A 250 -25.68 -7.18 -7.96
CA ARG A 250 -26.90 -7.88 -8.43
C ARG A 250 -28.13 -7.44 -7.64
N LYS A 251 -28.63 -6.24 -7.95
CA LYS A 251 -29.72 -5.60 -7.21
C LYS A 251 -31.07 -6.34 -7.34
N GLU A 252 -31.29 -7.06 -8.44
CA GLU A 252 -32.54 -7.80 -8.75
C GLU A 252 -32.57 -9.25 -8.21
N GLU A 253 -31.43 -9.82 -7.82
CA GLU A 253 -31.30 -11.21 -7.33
C GLU A 253 -30.89 -11.29 -5.85
N ARG A 254 -31.17 -10.25 -5.05
CA ARG A 254 -30.61 -10.11 -3.70
C ARG A 254 -30.93 -11.29 -2.76
N ASP A 255 -32.11 -11.89 -2.89
CA ASP A 255 -32.50 -13.01 -2.03
C ASP A 255 -31.78 -14.32 -2.40
N VAL A 256 -31.50 -14.52 -3.70
CA VAL A 256 -30.68 -15.64 -4.20
C VAL A 256 -29.20 -15.42 -3.83
N VAL A 257 -28.71 -14.18 -3.91
CA VAL A 257 -27.33 -13.86 -3.50
C VAL A 257 -27.16 -13.96 -1.98
N LYS A 258 -28.18 -13.63 -1.18
CA LYS A 258 -28.15 -13.81 0.29
C LYS A 258 -28.04 -15.29 0.66
N SER A 259 -28.78 -16.19 0.02
CA SER A 259 -28.65 -17.63 0.26
C SER A 259 -27.28 -18.15 -0.19
N GLU A 260 -26.77 -17.71 -1.35
CA GLU A 260 -25.41 -18.06 -1.79
C GLU A 260 -24.30 -17.56 -0.84
N ILE A 261 -24.45 -16.35 -0.26
CA ILE A 261 -23.50 -15.82 0.73
C ILE A 261 -23.60 -16.64 2.01
N SER A 262 -24.82 -16.95 2.48
CA SER A 262 -25.04 -17.81 3.65
C SER A 262 -24.39 -19.19 3.45
N ASP A 263 -24.55 -19.79 2.26
CA ASP A 263 -23.96 -21.08 1.91
C ASP A 263 -22.45 -21.01 1.73
N LYS A 264 -21.92 -19.94 1.12
CA LYS A 264 -20.46 -19.70 1.07
C LYS A 264 -19.89 -19.47 2.46
N VAL A 265 -20.62 -18.85 3.38
CA VAL A 265 -20.20 -18.66 4.78
C VAL A 265 -20.30 -19.99 5.56
N SER A 266 -21.30 -20.82 5.30
CA SER A 266 -21.53 -22.11 5.97
C SER A 266 -20.59 -23.21 5.48
N LYS A 267 -20.43 -23.42 4.17
CA LYS A 267 -19.43 -24.35 3.59
C LYS A 267 -17.99 -23.97 3.94
N ASN A 268 -17.75 -22.69 4.22
CA ASN A 268 -16.45 -22.16 4.60
C ASN A 268 -16.26 -22.13 6.13
N LYS A 269 -17.23 -22.66 6.90
CA LYS A 269 -17.20 -22.84 8.37
C LYS A 269 -16.74 -24.26 8.78
N GLU A 270 -16.73 -25.23 7.87
CA GLU A 270 -16.56 -26.67 8.18
C GLU A 270 -15.12 -27.16 8.49
N SER A 271 -14.17 -26.29 8.87
CA SER A 271 -12.97 -26.80 9.56
C SER A 271 -12.40 -25.83 10.60
N LYS A 272 -12.13 -26.33 11.82
CA LYS A 272 -11.48 -25.57 12.91
C LYS A 272 -10.17 -24.91 12.45
N ILE A 273 -9.43 -25.56 11.54
CA ILE A 273 -8.17 -25.06 10.95
C ILE A 273 -8.40 -23.90 9.96
N ARG A 274 -9.55 -23.85 9.25
CA ARG A 274 -9.90 -22.70 8.39
C ARG A 274 -10.43 -21.52 9.19
N LEU A 275 -11.10 -21.77 10.31
CA LEU A 275 -11.55 -20.72 11.23
C LEU A 275 -10.38 -20.01 11.91
N SER A 276 -9.37 -20.74 12.40
CA SER A 276 -8.16 -20.11 12.98
C SER A 276 -7.40 -19.25 11.96
N LYS A 277 -7.31 -19.69 10.70
CA LYS A 277 -6.70 -18.91 9.62
C LYS A 277 -7.39 -17.57 9.34
N LYS A 278 -8.70 -17.46 9.58
CA LYS A 278 -9.46 -16.19 9.43
C LYS A 278 -9.16 -15.16 10.52
N PHE A 279 -8.68 -15.62 11.68
CA PHE A 279 -8.26 -14.73 12.75
C PHE A 279 -6.83 -14.24 12.59
N ILE A 280 -6.03 -14.82 11.68
CA ILE A 280 -4.64 -14.41 11.43
C ILE A 280 -4.49 -12.89 11.19
N PRO A 281 -5.31 -12.23 10.34
CA PRO A 281 -5.21 -10.79 10.16
C PRO A 281 -5.45 -10.02 11.47
N HIS A 282 -6.41 -10.47 12.29
CA HIS A 282 -6.77 -9.83 13.56
C HIS A 282 -5.73 -10.09 14.65
N ILE A 283 -5.18 -11.31 14.71
CA ILE A 283 -4.08 -11.67 15.60
C ILE A 283 -2.83 -10.88 15.23
N ALA A 284 -2.50 -10.77 13.94
CA ALA A 284 -1.40 -9.94 13.47
C ALA A 284 -1.58 -8.47 13.87
N LEU A 285 -2.80 -7.95 13.79
CA LEU A 285 -3.11 -6.58 14.22
C LEU A 285 -3.06 -6.38 15.74
N ILE A 286 -3.27 -7.42 16.55
CA ILE A 286 -3.11 -7.38 18.01
C ILE A 286 -1.63 -7.46 18.43
N LEU A 287 -0.79 -8.12 17.62
CA LEU A 287 0.63 -8.34 17.92
C LEU A 287 1.55 -7.18 17.48
N ILE A 288 1.04 -6.25 16.68
CA ILE A 288 1.77 -5.05 16.20
C ILE A 288 1.25 -3.83 16.95
#